data_AF-A0A6J8BP13-F1
#
_entry.id   AF-A0A6J8BP13-F1
#
_cell.length_a   1.000
_cell.length_b   1.000
_cell.length_c   1.000
_cell.angle_alpha   90.00
_cell.angle_beta   90.00
_cell.angle_gamma   90.00
#
_symmetry.space_group_name_H-M   'P 1'
#
loop_
_entity.id
_entity.type
_entity.pdbx_description
1 polymer ?
#
loop_
_entity_poly.entity_id
_entity_poly.type
_entity_poly.pdbx_seq_one_letter_code
_entity_poly.pdbx_strand_id
1 'polypeptide(L)'
;MLNSFWSKFGQRTNLPKVEYVSDPSIYFDVLTSDQQIVTGINFVTDEMVEMRWKNKEEFLETSGRTNVVLAAYTTAQAKLKLYRYLEKLGPRVMYADTDSVVFTVKEGEWEPLLGNYQGDLTDEVPSNNITHFVTGGPKNYAYKLEKPGSTGIQTVCKEL
;
A
#
# COMPACT_ATOMS: atom_id res chain seq x y z
N MET A 1 -14.66 -3.39 4.74
CA MET A 1 -14.84 -1.98 5.15
C MET A 1 -13.77 -1.45 6.12
N LEU A 2 -13.12 -2.27 6.96
CA LEU A 2 -12.16 -1.76 7.98
C LEU A 2 -10.91 -1.07 7.42
N ASN A 3 -10.27 -1.63 6.38
CA ASN A 3 -8.96 -1.13 5.92
C ASN A 3 -9.04 0.23 5.18
N SER A 4 -10.20 0.55 4.61
CA SER A 4 -10.42 1.80 3.86
C SER A 4 -10.42 3.04 4.77
N PHE A 5 -10.75 2.88 6.06
CA PHE A 5 -10.88 3.99 6.99
C PHE A 5 -9.52 4.62 7.32
N TRP A 6 -8.50 3.79 7.56
CA TRP A 6 -7.13 4.25 7.83
C TRP A 6 -6.53 5.00 6.65
N SER A 7 -6.74 4.49 5.43
CA SER A 7 -6.31 5.14 4.20
C SER A 7 -6.98 6.49 4.00
N LYS A 8 -8.25 6.61 4.41
CA LYS A 8 -9.01 7.86 4.30
C LYS A 8 -8.43 8.97 5.19
N PHE A 9 -7.94 8.63 6.38
CA PHE A 9 -7.33 9.61 7.28
C PHE A 9 -6.05 10.22 6.71
N GLY A 10 -5.27 9.45 5.96
CA GLY A 10 -4.06 9.91 5.27
C GLY A 10 -4.31 10.45 3.86
N GLN A 11 -5.56 10.64 3.45
CA GLN A 11 -5.86 11.06 2.08
C GLN A 11 -5.32 12.47 1.81
N ARG A 12 -4.55 12.59 0.72
CA ARG A 12 -4.12 13.89 0.19
C ARG A 12 -5.35 14.68 -0.27
N THR A 13 -5.52 15.89 0.27
CA THR A 13 -6.66 16.77 -0.01
C THR A 13 -6.52 17.52 -1.33
N ASN A 14 -5.30 17.89 -1.71
CA ASN A 14 -5.01 18.61 -2.96
C ASN A 14 -4.57 17.65 -4.07
N LEU A 15 -5.54 17.01 -4.72
CA LEU A 15 -5.31 16.22 -5.92
C LEU A 15 -5.55 17.08 -7.17
N PRO A 16 -4.72 16.97 -8.21
CA PRO A 16 -5.02 17.57 -9.49
C PRO A 16 -6.37 17.11 -10.00
N LYS A 17 -7.21 18.05 -10.40
CA LYS A 17 -8.50 17.82 -11.03
C LYS A 17 -8.31 17.90 -12.54
N VAL A 18 -9.08 17.09 -13.26
CA VAL A 18 -9.14 17.09 -14.72
C VAL A 18 -10.55 17.51 -15.11
N GLU A 19 -10.64 18.49 -15.99
CA GLU A 19 -11.91 19.02 -16.48
C GLU A 19 -11.85 19.21 -17.99
N TYR A 20 -12.92 18.82 -18.68
CA TYR A 20 -13.06 19.01 -20.11
C TYR A 20 -13.93 20.24 -20.34
N VAL A 21 -13.32 21.26 -20.94
CA VAL A 21 -13.93 22.58 -21.10
C VAL A 21 -14.12 22.86 -22.58
N SER A 22 -15.35 23.17 -22.96
CA SER A 22 -15.71 23.65 -24.30
C SER A 22 -16.07 25.14 -24.33
N ASP A 23 -16.41 25.73 -23.18
CA ASP A 23 -16.68 27.16 -23.05
C ASP A 23 -15.37 27.94 -22.77
N PRO A 24 -14.96 28.86 -23.67
CA PRO A 24 -13.78 29.69 -23.46
C PRO A 24 -13.82 30.50 -22.15
N SER A 25 -15.01 30.88 -21.66
CA SER A 25 -15.15 31.68 -20.44
C SER A 25 -14.64 30.91 -19.22
N ILE A 26 -15.10 29.66 -19.06
CA ILE A 26 -14.65 28.76 -17.98
C ILE A 26 -13.15 28.51 -18.07
N TYR A 27 -12.63 28.38 -19.29
CA TYR A 27 -11.20 28.19 -19.53
C TYR A 27 -10.36 29.40 -19.06
N PHE A 28 -10.78 30.62 -19.41
CA PHE A 28 -10.08 31.83 -18.98
C PHE A 28 -10.23 32.12 -17.49
N ASP A 29 -11.39 31.81 -16.90
CA ASP A 29 -11.63 31.97 -15.47
C ASP A 29 -10.64 31.13 -14.64
N VAL A 30 -10.42 29.87 -15.03
CA VAL A 30 -9.47 28.99 -14.34
C VAL A 30 -8.01 29.42 -14.58
N LEU A 31 -7.68 29.88 -15.79
CA LEU A 31 -6.33 30.35 -16.11
C LEU A 31 -5.94 31.63 -15.37
N THR A 32 -6.90 32.52 -15.15
CA THR A 32 -6.68 33.82 -14.51
C THR A 32 -6.97 33.81 -13.02
N SER A 33 -7.54 32.72 -12.50
CA SER A 33 -7.81 32.52 -11.07
C SER A 33 -6.55 32.67 -10.23
N ASP A 34 -6.63 33.49 -9.19
CA ASP A 34 -5.61 33.61 -8.16
C ASP A 34 -5.64 32.44 -7.16
N GLN A 35 -6.69 31.61 -7.17
CA GLN A 35 -6.86 30.46 -6.27
C GLN A 35 -6.35 29.15 -6.87
N GLN A 36 -6.37 29.03 -8.19
CA GLN A 36 -6.09 27.79 -8.90
C GLN A 36 -4.73 27.87 -9.60
N ILE A 37 -4.06 26.73 -9.76
CA ILE A 37 -2.84 26.55 -10.54
C ILE A 37 -3.15 25.54 -11.62
N VAL A 38 -3.07 25.97 -12.88
CA VAL A 38 -3.14 25.08 -14.04
C VAL A 38 -1.80 24.33 -14.17
N THR A 39 -1.87 23.00 -14.18
CA THR A 39 -0.71 22.10 -14.28
C THR A 39 -0.55 21.49 -15.67
N GLY A 40 -1.59 21.54 -16.51
CA GLY A 40 -1.51 21.08 -17.89
C GLY A 40 -2.75 21.41 -18.69
N ILE A 41 -2.56 21.56 -20.00
CA ILE A 41 -3.61 21.86 -20.97
C ILE A 41 -3.37 20.96 -22.17
N ASN A 42 -4.41 20.29 -22.64
CA ASN A 42 -4.36 19.44 -23.81
C ASN A 42 -5.57 19.72 -24.70
N PHE A 43 -5.34 20.01 -25.97
CA PHE A 43 -6.41 20.25 -26.94
C PHE A 43 -6.88 18.91 -27.47
N VAL A 44 -8.12 18.52 -27.12
CA VAL A 44 -8.70 17.23 -27.50
C VAL A 44 -9.32 17.33 -28.88
N THR A 45 -10.03 18.43 -29.12
CA THR A 45 -10.62 18.80 -30.42
C THR A 45 -10.54 20.32 -30.60
N ASP A 46 -10.96 20.82 -31.76
CA ASP A 46 -11.00 22.27 -32.04
C ASP A 46 -11.95 23.04 -31.09
N GLU A 47 -12.90 22.34 -30.45
CA GLU A 47 -13.91 22.91 -29.56
C GLU A 47 -13.78 22.44 -28.10
N MET A 48 -12.78 21.62 -27.76
CA MET A 48 -12.66 21.03 -26.43
C MET A 48 -11.22 20.95 -25.95
N VAL A 49 -11.02 21.42 -24.72
CA VAL A 49 -9.74 21.44 -24.03
C VAL A 49 -9.84 20.61 -22.75
N GLU A 50 -8.93 19.65 -22.58
CA GLU A 50 -8.69 19.00 -21.29
C GLU A 50 -7.74 19.88 -20.47
N MET A 51 -8.21 20.36 -19.34
CA MET A 51 -7.43 21.18 -18.42
C MET A 51 -7.19 20.41 -17.12
N ARG A 52 -5.95 20.47 -16.64
CA ARG A 52 -5.53 19.92 -15.37
C ARG A 52 -5.14 21.05 -14.45
N TRP A 53 -5.74 21.09 -13.27
CA TRP A 53 -5.52 22.17 -12.30
C TRP A 53 -5.58 21.67 -10.86
N LYS A 54 -5.01 22.44 -9.93
CA LYS A 54 -5.06 22.19 -8.49
C LYS A 54 -5.24 23.51 -7.75
N ASN A 55 -5.78 23.50 -6.54
CA ASN A 55 -5.82 24.72 -5.72
C ASN A 55 -4.42 25.04 -5.19
N LYS A 56 -4.10 26.34 -5.02
CA LYS A 56 -2.92 26.73 -4.23
C LYS A 56 -3.12 26.29 -2.78
N GLU A 57 -2.02 26.04 -2.08
CA GLU A 57 -2.08 25.48 -0.73
C GLU A 57 -2.80 26.40 0.26
N GLU A 58 -2.70 27.73 0.05
CA GLU A 58 -3.35 28.76 0.86
C GLU A 58 -4.88 28.76 0.74
N PHE A 59 -5.42 28.26 -0.38
CA PHE A 59 -6.87 28.17 -0.63
C PHE A 59 -7.40 26.74 -0.48
N LEU A 60 -6.62 25.84 0.14
CA LEU A 60 -7.10 24.50 0.44
C LEU A 60 -7.99 24.50 1.66
N GLU A 61 -9.26 24.15 1.46
CA GLU A 61 -10.12 23.79 2.58
C GLU A 61 -9.60 22.52 3.26
N THR A 62 -9.41 22.61 4.57
CA THR A 62 -9.10 21.45 5.40
C THR A 62 -10.31 20.51 5.43
N SER A 63 -10.14 19.28 4.94
CA SER A 63 -11.19 18.27 5.04
C SER A 63 -11.36 17.83 6.50
N GLY A 64 -12.56 18.02 7.07
CA GLY A 64 -12.92 17.51 8.41
C GLY A 64 -12.90 15.98 8.55
N ARG A 65 -12.63 15.25 7.46
CA ARG A 65 -12.58 13.78 7.40
C ARG A 65 -11.15 13.21 7.36
N THR A 66 -10.13 14.05 7.30
CA THR A 66 -8.71 13.65 7.21
C THR A 66 -8.00 13.93 8.53
N ASN A 67 -7.17 13.00 8.98
CA ASN A 67 -6.33 13.16 10.16
C ASN A 67 -4.99 12.42 9.95
N VAL A 68 -4.00 13.16 9.45
CA VAL A 68 -2.69 12.61 9.10
C VAL A 68 -1.97 12.05 10.34
N VAL A 69 -2.19 12.63 11.52
CA VAL A 69 -1.60 12.16 12.77
C VAL A 69 -2.11 10.76 13.12
N LEU A 70 -3.42 10.53 13.01
CA LEU A 70 -4.01 9.21 13.23
C LEU A 70 -3.51 8.18 12.21
N ALA A 71 -3.42 8.55 10.94
CA ALA A 71 -2.91 7.68 9.88
C ALA A 71 -1.42 7.30 10.10
N ALA A 72 -0.60 8.27 10.51
CA ALA A 72 0.80 8.03 10.83
C ALA A 72 0.95 7.14 12.08
N TYR A 73 0.15 7.40 13.12
CA TYR A 73 0.16 6.63 14.36
C TYR A 73 -0.22 5.16 14.12
N THR A 74 -1.31 4.88 13.40
CA THR A 74 -1.75 3.51 13.13
C THR A 74 -0.74 2.75 12.28
N THR A 75 -0.17 3.40 11.26
CA THR A 75 0.89 2.83 10.42
C THR A 75 2.15 2.54 11.23
N ALA A 76 2.54 3.44 12.14
CA ALA A 76 3.69 3.22 13.02
C ALA A 76 3.45 2.05 13.98
N GLN A 77 2.26 1.93 14.56
CA GLN A 77 1.91 0.80 15.43
C GLN A 77 1.93 -0.53 14.69
N ALA A 78 1.43 -0.59 13.45
CA ALA A 78 1.52 -1.79 12.62
C ALA A 78 2.99 -2.19 12.34
N LYS A 79 3.84 -1.21 11.97
CA LYS A 79 5.28 -1.44 11.76
C LYS A 79 5.99 -1.91 13.03
N LEU A 80 5.72 -1.28 14.17
CA LEU A 80 6.28 -1.69 15.46
C LEU A 80 5.84 -3.10 15.85
N LYS A 81 4.60 -3.46 15.56
CA LYS A 81 4.11 -4.82 15.80
C LYS A 81 4.86 -5.84 14.96
N LEU A 82 5.03 -5.61 13.66
CA LEU A 82 5.85 -6.47 12.80
C LEU A 82 7.30 -6.53 13.31
N TYR A 83 7.88 -5.38 13.64
CA TYR A 83 9.26 -5.26 14.14
C TYR A 83 9.53 -6.12 15.38
N ARG A 84 8.57 -6.24 16.32
CA ARG A 84 8.70 -7.12 17.49
C ARG A 84 8.93 -8.59 17.13
N TYR A 85 8.39 -9.06 16.00
CA TYR A 85 8.65 -10.41 15.50
C TYR A 85 10.00 -10.48 14.81
N LEU A 86 10.34 -9.49 13.98
CA LEU A 86 11.61 -9.43 13.26
C LEU A 86 12.81 -9.40 14.22
N GLU A 87 12.72 -8.66 15.32
CA GLU A 87 13.78 -8.56 16.32
C GLU A 87 14.07 -9.91 16.99
N LYS A 88 13.03 -10.71 17.27
CA LYS A 88 13.17 -12.05 17.84
C LYS A 88 13.62 -13.10 16.83
N LEU A 89 13.16 -12.98 15.59
CA LEU A 89 13.56 -13.89 14.50
C LEU A 89 15.00 -13.64 14.06
N GLY A 90 15.43 -12.38 14.08
CA GLY A 90 16.79 -11.96 13.79
C GLY A 90 17.27 -12.44 12.40
N PRO A 91 18.44 -13.09 12.31
CA PRO A 91 18.98 -13.58 11.03
C PRO A 91 18.14 -14.63 10.30
N ARG A 92 17.10 -15.19 10.95
CA ARG A 92 16.21 -16.17 10.31
C ARG A 92 15.20 -15.53 9.35
N VAL A 93 15.04 -14.21 9.38
CA VAL A 93 14.12 -13.50 8.48
C VAL A 93 14.67 -13.51 7.06
N MET A 94 13.88 -14.03 6.13
CA MET A 94 14.18 -14.06 4.69
C MET A 94 13.48 -12.92 3.94
N TYR A 95 12.27 -12.56 4.37
CA TYR A 95 11.46 -11.50 3.77
C TYR A 95 10.42 -11.00 4.77
N ALA A 96 10.00 -9.73 4.66
CA ALA A 96 8.90 -9.17 5.42
C ALA A 96 8.16 -8.12 4.59
N ASP A 97 6.84 -8.11 4.65
CA ASP A 97 6.01 -7.11 3.99
C ASP A 97 4.76 -6.84 4.82
N THR A 98 4.57 -5.56 5.18
CA THR A 98 3.40 -4.96 5.85
C THR A 98 2.90 -5.68 7.11
N ASP A 99 2.39 -6.90 6.98
CA ASP A 99 1.79 -7.77 7.99
C ASP A 99 2.23 -9.24 7.89
N SER A 100 3.19 -9.57 7.04
CA SER A 100 3.71 -10.91 6.80
C SER A 100 5.23 -11.00 6.99
N VAL A 101 5.71 -12.19 7.36
CA VAL A 101 7.15 -12.51 7.47
C VAL A 101 7.40 -13.92 6.97
N VAL A 102 8.44 -14.08 6.16
CA VAL A 102 8.99 -15.38 5.76
C VAL A 102 10.30 -15.59 6.50
N PHE A 103 10.45 -16.70 7.19
CA PHE A 103 11.63 -17.00 8.00
C PHE A 103 12.00 -18.48 7.95
N THR A 104 13.25 -18.80 8.28
CA THR A 104 13.73 -20.18 8.39
C THR A 104 13.37 -20.78 9.74
N VAL A 105 12.81 -21.98 9.74
CA VAL A 105 12.52 -22.76 10.95
C VAL A 105 13.75 -23.61 11.33
N LYS A 106 14.06 -23.67 12.63
CA LYS A 106 15.13 -24.50 13.18
C LYS A 106 14.66 -25.08 14.51
N GLU A 107 15.01 -26.34 14.78
CA GLU A 107 14.60 -27.02 16.00
C GLU A 107 15.16 -26.32 17.24
N GLY A 108 14.31 -26.11 18.25
CA GLY A 108 14.68 -25.47 19.53
C GLY A 108 14.75 -23.94 19.50
N GLU A 109 14.56 -23.30 18.33
CA GLU A 109 14.50 -21.84 18.22
C GLU A 109 13.08 -21.30 18.47
N TRP A 110 12.99 -20.02 18.84
CA TRP A 110 11.68 -19.39 19.08
C TRP A 110 10.88 -19.23 17.78
N GLU A 111 9.57 -19.49 17.82
CA GLU A 111 8.66 -19.27 16.70
C GLU A 111 7.51 -18.34 17.12
N PRO A 112 7.00 -17.50 16.20
CA PRO A 112 5.84 -16.66 16.49
C PRO A 112 4.60 -17.52 16.78
N LEU A 113 3.89 -17.18 17.85
CA LEU A 113 2.63 -17.84 18.19
C LEU A 113 1.56 -17.50 17.15
N LEU A 114 0.90 -18.54 16.67
CA LEU A 114 -0.26 -18.43 15.80
C LEU A 114 -1.54 -18.29 16.62
N GLY A 115 -2.54 -17.62 16.06
CA GLY A 115 -3.84 -17.44 16.72
C GLY A 115 -4.95 -17.13 15.74
N ASN A 116 -6.19 -17.15 16.25
CA ASN A 116 -7.41 -16.95 15.46
C ASN A 116 -8.07 -15.60 15.74
N TYR A 117 -7.45 -14.72 16.54
CA TYR A 117 -8.01 -13.42 16.90
C TYR A 117 -7.37 -12.29 16.09
N GLN A 118 -8.04 -11.13 16.13
CA GLN A 118 -7.61 -9.99 15.34
C GLN A 118 -6.20 -9.52 15.74
N GLY A 119 -5.29 -9.56 14.77
CA GLY A 119 -3.90 -9.18 14.95
C GLY A 119 -2.98 -10.32 15.40
N ASP A 120 -3.50 -11.53 15.57
CA ASP A 120 -2.64 -12.71 15.68
C ASP A 120 -1.98 -13.01 14.33
N LEU A 121 -0.83 -13.68 14.37
CA LEU A 121 -0.22 -14.22 13.16
C LEU A 121 -0.96 -15.50 12.76
N THR A 122 -1.11 -15.69 11.45
CA THR A 122 -1.71 -16.89 10.86
C THR A 122 -0.73 -17.52 9.90
N ASP A 123 -0.77 -18.84 9.77
CA ASP A 123 0.01 -19.55 8.75
C ASP A 123 -0.67 -19.43 7.38
N GLU A 124 0.03 -18.82 6.41
CA GLU A 124 -0.45 -18.67 5.02
C GLU A 124 -0.36 -19.96 4.20
N VAL A 125 0.49 -20.91 4.61
CA VAL A 125 0.76 -22.15 3.87
C VAL A 125 0.52 -23.38 4.76
N PRO A 126 -0.68 -23.51 5.35
CA PRO A 126 -0.96 -24.56 6.32
C PRO A 126 -0.75 -25.95 5.71
N SER A 127 -0.13 -26.82 6.50
CA SER A 127 0.21 -28.20 6.13
C SER A 127 1.28 -28.35 5.05
N ASN A 128 1.91 -27.27 4.57
CA ASN A 128 2.96 -27.34 3.55
C ASN A 128 4.25 -26.73 4.08
N ASN A 129 5.39 -27.25 3.61
CA ASN A 129 6.69 -26.68 3.93
C ASN A 129 7.25 -25.93 2.73
N ILE A 130 7.74 -24.70 2.98
CA ILE A 130 8.52 -23.97 1.98
C ILE A 130 9.93 -24.58 1.95
N THR A 131 10.27 -25.26 0.85
CA THR A 131 11.59 -25.90 0.70
C THR A 131 12.61 -24.98 0.02
N HIS A 132 12.12 -24.10 -0.85
CA HIS A 132 12.94 -23.13 -1.57
C HIS A 132 12.25 -21.78 -1.53
N PHE A 133 13.00 -20.74 -1.25
CA PHE A 133 12.55 -19.35 -1.27
C PHE A 133 13.57 -18.50 -2.02
N VAL A 134 13.11 -17.69 -2.96
CA VAL A 134 13.93 -16.74 -3.72
C VAL A 134 13.21 -15.40 -3.71
N THR A 135 13.94 -14.31 -3.51
CA THR A 135 13.42 -12.94 -3.62
C THR A 135 14.31 -12.11 -4.53
N GLY A 136 13.67 -11.34 -5.42
CA GLY A 136 14.33 -10.34 -6.26
C GLY A 136 14.28 -8.92 -5.67
N GLY A 137 13.60 -8.75 -4.52
CA GLY A 137 13.41 -7.46 -3.87
C GLY A 137 12.00 -7.30 -3.29
N PRO A 138 11.64 -6.08 -2.85
CA PRO A 138 10.32 -5.77 -2.34
C PRO A 138 9.24 -6.18 -3.35
N LYS A 139 8.23 -6.93 -2.87
CA LYS A 139 7.08 -7.40 -3.67
C LYS A 139 7.41 -8.31 -4.86
N ASN A 140 8.62 -8.86 -4.90
CA ASN A 140 9.03 -9.81 -5.92
C ASN A 140 9.71 -11.03 -5.28
N TYR A 141 8.97 -12.13 -5.19
CA TYR A 141 9.48 -13.38 -4.63
C TYR A 141 8.76 -14.63 -5.15
N ALA A 142 9.44 -15.76 -5.06
CA ALA A 142 8.91 -17.07 -5.43
C ALA A 142 9.32 -18.13 -4.42
N TYR A 143 8.47 -19.13 -4.24
CA TYR A 143 8.75 -20.24 -3.34
C TYR A 143 8.16 -21.55 -3.81
N LYS A 144 8.78 -22.65 -3.37
CA LYS A 144 8.32 -24.01 -3.62
C LYS A 144 7.73 -24.62 -2.37
N LEU A 145 6.55 -25.20 -2.50
CA LEU A 145 5.85 -25.93 -1.45
C LEU A 145 5.99 -27.43 -1.67
N GLU A 146 6.25 -28.13 -0.58
CA GLU A 146 6.17 -29.58 -0.50
C GLU A 146 4.96 -29.99 0.35
N LYS A 147 4.13 -30.88 -0.20
CA LYS A 147 2.96 -31.42 0.49
C LYS A 147 3.30 -32.73 1.18
N PRO A 148 3.01 -32.90 2.48
CA PRO A 148 3.19 -34.17 3.16
C PRO A 148 2.25 -35.24 2.54
N GLY A 149 2.83 -36.28 1.94
CA GLY A 149 2.10 -37.45 1.42
C GLY A 149 1.80 -37.44 -0.08
N SER A 150 2.22 -36.42 -0.84
CA SER A 150 2.15 -36.44 -2.31
C SER A 150 3.45 -35.91 -2.91
N THR A 151 3.98 -36.55 -3.96
CA THR A 151 5.19 -36.12 -4.70
C THR A 151 5.01 -34.82 -5.51
N GLY A 152 3.92 -34.08 -5.29
CA GLY A 152 3.60 -32.85 -6.01
C GLY A 152 4.37 -31.66 -5.44
N ILE A 153 5.34 -31.15 -6.20
CA ILE A 153 5.99 -29.86 -5.95
C ILE A 153 5.11 -28.76 -6.55
N GLN A 154 4.71 -27.78 -5.74
CA GLN A 154 4.00 -26.60 -6.23
C GLN A 154 4.92 -25.38 -6.17
N THR A 155 5.10 -24.69 -7.29
CA THR A 155 5.84 -23.41 -7.35
C THR A 155 4.85 -22.26 -7.34
N VAL A 156 5.07 -21.28 -6.47
CA VAL A 156 4.26 -20.06 -6.36
C VAL A 156 5.17 -18.86 -6.63
N CYS A 157 4.78 -18.02 -7.58
CA CYS A 157 5.41 -16.73 -7.84
C CYS A 157 4.45 -15.63 -7.37
N LYS A 158 4.95 -14.67 -6.60
CA LYS A 158 4.21 -13.49 -6.16
C LYS A 158 4.95 -12.24 -6.66
N GLU A 159 4.30 -11.53 -7.58
CA GLU A 159 4.64 -10.18 -8.01
C GLU A 159 3.43 -9.30 -7.69
N LEU A 160 3.64 -8.24 -6.89
CA LEU A 160 2.59 -7.32 -6.40
C LEU A 160 2.82 -5.87 -6.84
#